data_AF-A0A0D2J0K4-F1
#
_entry.id   AF-A0A0D2J0K4-F1
#
_cell.length_a   1.000
_cell.length_b   1.000
_cell.length_c   1.000
_cell.angle_alpha   90.00
_cell.angle_beta   90.00
_cell.angle_gamma   90.00
#
_symmetry.space_group_name_H-M   'P 1'
#
loop_
_entity.id
_entity.type
_entity.pdbx_description
1 polymer ?
#
loop_
_entity_poly.entity_id
_entity_poly.type
_entity_poly.pdbx_seq_one_letter_code
_entity_poly.pdbx_strand_id
1 'polypeptide(L)'
;MQAKAYCPIIVKHVNDSYTEEEKRWQQLRRGRYVEFNLIYDRGTIFGLKTGGRTESILMSMPLTSRWEYDQQPAPGSKEADFIDACRNPRNWV
;
A
#
# COMPACT_ATOMS: atom_id res chain seq x y z
N MET A 1 -16.52 6.75 -18.10
CA MET A 1 -15.81 7.94 -17.56
C MET A 1 -14.53 7.42 -16.93
N GLN A 2 -13.35 7.57 -17.56
CA GLN A 2 -12.09 7.09 -16.98
C GLN A 2 -11.55 8.10 -15.96
N ALA A 3 -10.99 7.61 -14.85
CA ALA A 3 -10.42 8.46 -13.81
C ALA A 3 -9.15 9.17 -14.34
N LYS A 4 -9.22 10.49 -14.49
CA LYS A 4 -8.18 11.30 -15.17
C LYS A 4 -6.80 11.26 -14.51
N ALA A 5 -6.72 11.02 -13.19
CA ALA A 5 -5.45 11.02 -12.45
C ALA A 5 -4.78 9.63 -12.42
N TYR A 6 -5.54 8.57 -12.13
CA TYR A 6 -4.97 7.25 -11.84
C TYR A 6 -4.85 6.34 -13.08
N CYS A 7 -5.81 6.40 -14.00
CA CYS A 7 -5.78 5.56 -15.21
C CYS A 7 -4.52 5.79 -16.08
N PRO A 8 -4.05 7.03 -16.29
CA PRO A 8 -2.81 7.26 -17.04
C PRO A 8 -1.57 6.61 -16.40
N ILE A 9 -1.51 6.57 -15.06
CA ILE A 9 -0.41 5.93 -14.32
C ILE A 9 -0.41 4.42 -14.57
N ILE A 10 -1.58 3.78 -14.51
CA ILE A 10 -1.69 2.33 -14.79
C ILE A 10 -1.24 2.04 -16.22
N VAL A 11 -1.80 2.75 -17.21
CA VAL A 11 -1.49 2.51 -18.63
C VAL A 11 0.01 2.68 -18.90
N LYS A 12 0.65 3.65 -18.24
CA LYS A 12 2.09 3.90 -18.36
C LYS A 12 2.95 2.76 -17.82
N HIS A 13 2.54 2.14 -16.71
CA HIS A 13 3.42 1.23 -15.93
C HIS A 13 2.98 -0.24 -15.96
N VAL A 14 1.85 -0.59 -16.60
CA VAL A 14 1.31 -1.97 -16.59
C VAL A 14 2.25 -3.01 -17.20
N ASN A 15 3.10 -2.61 -18.14
CA ASN A 15 4.05 -3.51 -18.83
C ASN A 15 5.49 -3.38 -18.32
N ASP A 16 5.73 -2.58 -17.27
CA ASP A 16 7.07 -2.44 -16.71
C ASP A 16 7.52 -3.76 -16.10
N SER A 17 8.74 -4.17 -16.42
CA SER A 17 9.36 -5.33 -15.78
C SER A 17 9.72 -4.99 -14.34
N TYR A 18 9.60 -5.98 -13.46
CA TYR A 18 10.00 -5.87 -12.06
C TYR A 18 10.84 -7.09 -11.65
N THR A 19 11.67 -6.89 -10.64
CA THR A 19 12.50 -7.91 -10.02
C THR A 19 11.76 -8.58 -8.86
N GLU A 20 12.23 -9.75 -8.44
CA GLU A 20 11.71 -10.43 -7.24
C GLU A 20 11.91 -9.61 -5.97
N GLU A 21 12.97 -8.79 -5.91
CA GLU A 21 13.21 -7.89 -4.79
C GLU A 21 12.17 -6.77 -4.72
N GLU A 22 11.84 -6.14 -5.85
CA GLU A 22 10.76 -5.15 -5.94
C GLU A 22 9.40 -5.78 -5.61
N LYS A 23 9.18 -7.04 -6.02
CA LYS A 23 7.97 -7.78 -5.66
C LYS A 23 7.90 -8.05 -4.16
N ARG A 24 8.99 -8.44 -3.52
CA ARG A 24 9.09 -8.60 -2.07
C ARG A 24 8.84 -7.28 -1.35
N TRP A 25 9.43 -6.19 -1.83
CA TRP A 25 9.20 -4.86 -1.29
C TRP A 25 7.72 -4.45 -1.36
N GLN A 26 7.05 -4.69 -2.49
CA GLN A 26 5.60 -4.46 -2.64
C GLN A 26 4.80 -5.21 -1.56
N GLN A 27 5.16 -6.45 -1.25
CA GLN A 27 4.47 -7.26 -0.23
C GLN A 27 4.64 -6.71 1.18
N LEU A 28 5.84 -6.20 1.49
CA LEU A 28 6.11 -5.52 2.76
C LEU A 28 5.31 -4.22 2.90
N ARG A 29 5.18 -3.45 1.81
CA ARG A 29 4.34 -2.23 1.81
C ARG A 29 2.86 -2.55 1.97
N ARG A 30 2.38 -3.64 1.35
CA ARG A 30 1.02 -4.16 1.56
C ARG A 30 0.74 -4.56 3.00
N GLY A 31 1.75 -5.08 3.73
CA GLY A 31 1.63 -5.34 5.17
C GLY A 31 1.29 -4.07 5.97
N ARG A 32 1.95 -2.94 5.66
CA ARG A 32 1.63 -1.64 6.28
C ARG A 32 0.24 -1.12 5.91
N TYR A 33 -0.23 -1.39 4.70
CA TYR A 33 -1.60 -1.05 4.29
C TYR A 33 -2.66 -1.84 5.09
N VAL A 34 -2.39 -3.13 5.34
CA VAL A 34 -3.23 -3.97 6.21
C VAL A 34 -3.24 -3.44 7.64
N GLU A 35 -2.07 -3.13 8.21
CA GLU A 35 -1.96 -2.52 9.55
C GLU A 35 -2.79 -1.23 9.64
N PHE A 36 -2.69 -0.36 8.64
CA PHE A 36 -3.46 0.88 8.63
C PHE A 36 -4.97 0.64 8.69
N ASN A 37 -5.48 -0.22 7.81
CA ASN A 37 -6.91 -0.49 7.74
C ASN A 37 -7.45 -1.19 8.99
N LEU A 38 -6.69 -2.10 9.59
CA LEU A 38 -7.16 -2.85 10.75
C LEU A 38 -7.00 -2.08 12.07
N ILE A 39 -6.02 -1.18 12.17
CA ILE A 39 -5.66 -0.52 13.44
C ILE A 39 -6.14 0.93 13.48
N TYR A 40 -6.12 1.65 12.35
CA TYR A 40 -6.35 3.10 12.33
C TYR A 40 -7.58 3.53 11.51
N ASP A 41 -7.96 2.79 10.47
CA ASP A 41 -9.12 3.15 9.66
C ASP A 41 -10.42 3.02 10.46
N ARG A 42 -11.02 4.18 10.78
CA ARG A 42 -12.24 4.26 11.59
C ARG A 42 -13.41 3.53 10.91
N GLY A 43 -13.49 3.58 9.57
CA GLY A 43 -14.56 2.93 8.82
C GLY A 43 -14.53 1.42 8.96
N THR A 44 -13.36 0.83 8.75
CA THR A 44 -13.11 -0.61 8.94
C THR A 44 -13.37 -1.04 10.38
N ILE A 45 -12.80 -0.33 11.36
CA ILE A 45 -12.96 -0.66 12.78
C ILE A 45 -14.43 -0.59 13.20
N PHE A 46 -15.13 0.47 12.80
CA PHE A 46 -16.55 0.64 13.10
C PHE A 46 -17.37 -0.49 12.46
N GLY A 47 -17.22 -0.71 11.16
CA GLY A 47 -17.99 -1.72 10.43
C GLY A 47 -17.81 -3.14 10.99
N LEU A 48 -16.59 -3.50 11.40
CA LEU A 48 -16.32 -4.80 12.03
C LEU A 48 -16.95 -4.89 13.44
N LYS A 49 -16.93 -3.81 14.22
CA LYS A 49 -17.50 -3.78 15.57
C LYS A 49 -19.03 -3.74 15.59
N THR A 50 -19.66 -3.17 14.57
CA THR A 50 -21.12 -3.02 14.50
C THR A 50 -21.82 -4.13 13.71
N GLY A 51 -21.11 -5.21 13.33
CA GLY A 51 -21.70 -6.34 12.60
C GLY A 51 -22.03 -6.04 11.13
N GLY A 52 -21.30 -5.10 10.50
CA GLY A 52 -21.40 -4.87 9.06
C GLY A 52 -20.97 -6.09 8.24
N ARG A 53 -21.23 -6.07 6.92
CA ARG A 53 -20.86 -7.19 6.03
C ARG A 53 -19.34 -7.27 5.88
N THR A 54 -18.74 -8.20 6.62
CA THR A 54 -17.27 -8.38 6.70
C THR A 54 -16.58 -8.45 5.35
N GLU A 55 -17.11 -9.23 4.39
CA GLU A 55 -16.48 -9.33 3.06
C GLU A 55 -16.48 -8.02 2.27
N SER A 56 -17.50 -7.17 2.46
CA SER A 56 -17.53 -5.86 1.84
C SER A 56 -16.52 -4.91 2.49
N ILE A 57 -16.37 -4.99 3.81
CA ILE A 57 -15.43 -4.16 4.57
C ILE A 57 -13.98 -4.54 4.22
N LEU A 58 -13.68 -5.85 4.17
CA LEU A 58 -12.34 -6.37 3.93
C LEU A 58 -11.97 -6.46 2.44
N MET A 59 -12.82 -5.99 1.52
CA MET A 59 -12.48 -5.90 0.09
C MET A 59 -11.26 -5.00 -0.17
N SER A 60 -10.96 -4.08 0.76
CA SER A 60 -9.74 -3.27 0.73
C SER A 60 -8.46 -4.07 0.99
N MET A 61 -8.55 -5.29 1.53
CA MET A 61 -7.37 -6.10 1.83
C MET A 61 -6.67 -6.58 0.55
N PRO A 62 -5.33 -6.59 0.52
CA PRO A 62 -4.60 -7.17 -0.58
C PRO A 62 -4.71 -8.70 -0.56
N LEU A 63 -4.65 -9.32 -1.74
CA LEU A 63 -4.62 -10.78 -1.89
C LEU A 63 -3.47 -11.43 -1.11
N THR A 64 -2.30 -10.79 -1.12
CA THR A 64 -1.10 -11.23 -0.38
C THR A 64 -0.40 -10.04 0.25
N SER A 65 0.17 -10.27 1.43
CA SER A 65 1.01 -9.32 2.18
C SER A 65 2.09 -10.08 2.93
N ARG A 66 3.11 -9.36 3.41
CA ARG A 66 4.27 -9.94 4.10
C ARG A 66 4.71 -9.06 5.26
N TRP A 67 5.20 -9.72 6.32
CA TRP A 67 5.88 -9.10 7.46
C TRP A 67 7.23 -9.74 7.65
N GLU A 68 8.25 -8.91 7.88
CA GLU A 68 9.61 -9.34 8.18
C GLU A 68 10.14 -8.49 9.34
N TYR A 69 10.95 -9.11 10.19
CA TYR A 69 11.53 -8.44 11.34
C TYR A 69 12.57 -7.41 10.91
N ASP A 70 12.46 -6.19 11.43
CA ASP A 70 13.37 -5.05 11.24
C ASP A 70 13.90 -4.85 9.82
N GLN A 71 13.04 -5.04 8.82
CA GLN A 71 13.44 -4.81 7.44
C GLN A 71 13.60 -3.30 7.19
N GLN A 72 14.82 -2.91 6.81
CA GLN A 72 15.18 -1.54 6.43
C GLN A 72 15.62 -1.51 4.95
N PRO A 73 15.21 -0.50 4.16
CA PRO A 73 15.70 -0.34 2.80
C PRO A 73 17.18 0.08 2.80
N ALA A 74 17.89 -0.26 1.72
CA ALA A 74 19.27 0.18 1.56
C ALA A 74 19.36 1.72 1.46
N PRO A 75 20.35 2.37 2.09
CA PRO A 75 20.52 3.82 1.98
C PRO A 75 20.63 4.28 0.53
N GLY A 76 19.90 5.32 0.15
CA GLY A 76 19.89 5.87 -1.21
C GLY A 76 19.11 5.05 -2.24
N SER A 77 18.43 3.97 -1.84
CA SER A 77 17.58 3.20 -2.74
C SER A 77 16.23 3.89 -3.01
N LYS A 78 15.51 3.44 -4.04
CA LYS A 78 14.15 3.92 -4.34
C LYS A 78 13.18 3.66 -3.19
N GLU A 79 13.37 2.55 -2.49
CA GLU A 79 12.61 2.14 -1.32
C GLU A 79 12.85 3.10 -0.15
N ALA A 80 14.09 3.55 0.06
CA ALA A 80 14.41 4.54 1.09
C ALA A 80 13.76 5.90 0.77
N ASP A 81 13.83 6.37 -0.47
CA ASP A 81 13.15 7.60 -0.90
C ASP A 81 11.62 7.50 -0.74
N PHE A 82 11.03 6.35 -1.07
CA PHE A 82 9.60 6.10 -0.84
C PHE A 82 9.24 6.23 0.65
N ILE A 83 10.03 5.64 1.54
CA ILE A 83 9.77 5.73 2.99
C ILE A 83 9.90 7.16 3.50
N ASP A 84 10.89 7.91 3.00
CA ASP A 84 11.02 9.32 3.32
C ASP A 84 9.77 10.11 2.90
N ALA A 85 9.30 9.93 1.66
CA ALA A 85 8.08 10.57 1.16
C ALA A 85 6.82 10.23 1.98
N CYS A 86 6.74 9.03 2.55
CA CYS A 86 5.64 8.63 3.43
C CYS A 86 5.72 9.26 4.84
N ARG A 87 6.93 9.55 5.32
CA ARG A 87 7.16 10.12 6.65
C ARG A 87 7.10 11.65 6.63
N ASN A 88 7.59 12.24 5.55
CA ASN A 88 7.78 13.67 5.41
C ASN A 88 6.88 14.19 4.28
N PRO A 89 5.86 15.02 4.59
CA PRO A 89 5.02 15.63 3.57
C PRO A 89 5.86 16.46 2.58
N ARG A 90 5.62 16.26 1.28
CA ARG A 90 6.30 16.99 0.19
C ARG A 90 5.31 17.90 -0.54
N ASN A 91 5.82 18.97 -1.13
CA ASN A 91 5.03 19.77 -2.08
C ASN A 91 5.13 19.12 -3.49
N TRP A 92 3.99 18.68 -4.02
CA TRP A 92 3.92 17.87 -5.24
C TRP A 92 3.41 18.62 -6.49
N VAL A 93 3.00 19.89 -6.34
CA VAL A 93 2.42 20.72 -7.40
C VAL A 93 3.35 21.86 -7.78
#